data_AF-A0A6N7XHE6-F1
#
_entry.id   AF-A0A6N7XHE6-F1
#
_cell.length_a   1.000
_cell.length_b   1.000
_cell.length_c   1.000
_cell.angle_alpha   90.00
_cell.angle_beta   90.00
_cell.angle_gamma   90.00
#
_symmetry.space_group_name_H-M   'P 1'
#
loop_
_entity.id
_entity.type
_entity.pdbx_description
1 polymer ?
#
loop_
_entity_poly.entity_id
_entity_poly.type
_entity_poly.pdbx_seq_one_letter_code
_entity_poly.pdbx_strand_id
1 'polypeptide(L)'
;MNKALGLIEALGLTTAVTALDAASKAADVTLVGFEKIIGVGKSVGVNIQIAGEVAAVQAAVDAAVTAGNRVGVIFSSHVIPRPHDEVDALISKFAKNVKNKVNKKETKKVAKQENKEENKK
;
A
#
# COMPACT_ATOMS: atom_id res chain seq x y z
N MET A 1 -4.96 -14.80 -5.97
CA MET A 1 -5.99 -13.85 -5.49
C MET A 1 -6.96 -13.67 -6.64
N ASN A 2 -8.25 -13.92 -6.44
CA ASN A 2 -9.23 -13.75 -7.53
C ASN A 2 -9.74 -12.30 -7.64
N LYS A 3 -8.86 -11.31 -7.42
CA LYS A 3 -9.17 -9.87 -7.37
C LYS A 3 -8.29 -9.11 -8.34
N ALA A 4 -8.77 -7.98 -8.84
CA ALA A 4 -7.96 -7.07 -9.65
C ALA A 4 -6.85 -6.43 -8.81
N LEU A 5 -5.76 -6.07 -9.47
CA LEU A 5 -4.58 -5.47 -8.86
C LEU A 5 -4.33 -4.08 -9.45
N GLY A 6 -4.21 -3.08 -8.59
CA GLY A 6 -3.75 -1.74 -8.94
C GLY A 6 -2.32 -1.52 -8.46
N LEU A 7 -1.48 -0.97 -9.33
CA LEU A 7 -0.08 -0.65 -9.07
C LEU A 7 0.11 0.86 -9.26
N ILE A 8 0.68 1.52 -8.26
CA ILE A 8 0.95 2.96 -8.29
C ILE A 8 2.38 3.18 -7.82
N GLU A 9 3.26 3.64 -8.71
CA GLU A 9 4.66 3.93 -8.39
C GLU A 9 4.85 5.45 -8.28
N ALA A 10 5.17 5.90 -7.07
CA ALA A 10 5.33 7.30 -6.73
C ALA A 10 6.79 7.63 -6.40
N LEU A 11 7.26 8.82 -6.78
CA LEU A 11 8.54 9.35 -6.29
C LEU A 11 8.35 9.96 -4.90
N GLY A 12 9.02 9.38 -3.92
CA GLY A 12 8.93 9.78 -2.51
C GLY A 12 7.70 9.25 -1.78
N LEU A 13 7.83 9.13 -0.46
CA LEU A 13 6.79 8.58 0.41
C LEU A 13 5.57 9.50 0.53
N THR A 14 5.76 10.82 0.56
CA THR A 14 4.66 11.80 0.67
C THR A 14 3.68 11.64 -0.49
N THR A 15 4.20 11.61 -1.72
CA THR A 15 3.40 11.37 -2.93
C THR A 15 2.63 10.05 -2.86
N ALA A 16 3.30 8.98 -2.42
CA ALA A 16 2.70 7.66 -2.28
C ALA A 16 1.53 7.68 -1.27
N VAL A 17 1.74 8.27 -0.08
CA VAL A 17 0.70 8.33 0.97
C VAL A 17 -0.50 9.15 0.50
N THR A 18 -0.28 10.27 -0.20
CA THR A 18 -1.36 11.07 -0.80
C THR A 18 -2.14 10.27 -1.84
N ALA A 19 -1.44 9.55 -2.71
CA ALA A 19 -2.05 8.73 -3.75
C ALA A 19 -2.92 7.62 -3.14
N LEU A 20 -2.41 6.93 -2.11
CA LEU A 20 -3.16 5.89 -1.41
C LEU A 20 -4.40 6.43 -0.68
N ASP A 21 -4.28 7.57 0.01
CA ASP A 21 -5.43 8.20 0.68
C ASP A 21 -6.56 8.53 -0.31
N ALA A 22 -6.21 9.07 -1.48
CA ALA A 22 -7.18 9.33 -2.54
C ALA A 22 -7.77 8.03 -3.12
N ALA A 23 -6.94 7.01 -3.37
CA ALA A 23 -7.36 5.71 -3.88
C ALA A 23 -8.41 5.05 -2.96
N SER A 24 -8.11 4.96 -1.67
CA SER A 24 -8.98 4.34 -0.67
C SER A 24 -10.27 5.11 -0.37
N LYS A 25 -10.30 6.42 -0.66
CA LYS A 25 -11.53 7.24 -0.55
C LYS A 25 -12.40 7.16 -1.81
N ALA A 26 -11.81 6.92 -2.97
CA ALA A 26 -12.52 6.92 -4.25
C ALA A 26 -13.31 5.64 -4.50
N ALA A 27 -12.86 4.50 -3.98
CA ALA A 27 -13.48 3.20 -4.22
C ALA A 27 -13.16 2.19 -3.12
N ASP A 28 -13.93 1.10 -3.07
CA ASP A 28 -13.70 -0.02 -2.15
C ASP A 28 -12.51 -0.88 -2.61
N VAL A 29 -11.32 -0.48 -2.18
CA VAL A 29 -10.05 -1.15 -2.45
C VAL A 29 -9.26 -1.34 -1.17
N THR A 30 -8.52 -2.45 -1.09
CA THR A 30 -7.67 -2.76 0.04
C THR A 30 -6.21 -2.57 -0.32
N LEU A 31 -5.44 -1.91 0.55
CA LEU A 31 -3.98 -1.90 0.45
C LEU A 31 -3.44 -3.32 0.64
N VAL A 32 -2.81 -3.87 -0.39
CA VAL A 32 -2.13 -5.15 -0.34
C VAL A 32 -0.75 -4.98 0.29
N GLY A 33 0.00 -3.99 -0.18
CA GLY A 33 1.38 -3.79 0.22
C GLY A 33 1.97 -2.50 -0.33
N PHE A 34 3.20 -2.23 0.09
CA PHE A 34 4.05 -1.24 -0.54
C PHE A 34 5.49 -1.73 -0.54
N GLU A 35 6.27 -1.26 -1.50
CA GLU A 35 7.69 -1.58 -1.62
C GLU A 35 8.49 -0.30 -1.87
N LYS A 36 9.66 -0.18 -1.24
CA LYS A 36 10.59 0.91 -1.47
C LYS A 36 11.52 0.52 -2.62
N ILE A 37 11.60 1.36 -3.65
CA ILE A 37 12.42 1.12 -4.82
C ILE A 37 13.46 2.23 -4.92
N ILE A 38 14.74 1.87 -5.05
CA ILE A 38 15.84 2.84 -5.14
C ILE A 38 16.24 2.97 -6.62
N GLY A 39 16.45 4.21 -7.08
CA GLY A 39 16.88 4.50 -8.45
C GLY A 39 15.75 4.87 -9.42
N VAL A 40 14.49 4.85 -8.98
CA VAL A 40 13.33 5.28 -9.79
C VAL A 40 13.50 6.75 -10.15
N GLY A 41 13.68 7.07 -11.43
CA GLY A 41 13.94 8.44 -11.88
C GLY A 41 15.13 9.10 -11.16
N LYS A 42 16.20 8.34 -10.86
CA LYS A 42 17.36 8.79 -10.06
C LYS A 42 17.02 9.19 -8.61
N SER A 43 15.88 8.73 -8.09
CA SER A 43 15.36 9.06 -6.75
C SER A 43 14.90 7.78 -6.00
N VAL A 44 14.35 7.97 -4.80
CA VAL A 44 13.68 6.89 -4.05
C VAL A 44 12.19 6.88 -4.40
N GLY A 45 11.73 5.78 -4.98
CA GLY A 45 10.34 5.51 -5.27
C GLY A 45 9.66 4.64 -4.21
N VAL A 46 8.33 4.69 -4.20
CA VAL A 46 7.47 3.81 -3.43
C VAL A 46 6.39 3.27 -4.36
N ASN A 47 6.35 1.95 -4.52
CA ASN A 47 5.28 1.27 -5.25
C ASN A 47 4.20 0.83 -4.26
N ILE A 48 2.95 1.20 -4.51
CA ILE A 48 1.77 0.85 -3.74
C ILE A 48 0.95 -0.16 -4.54
N GLN A 49 0.53 -1.23 -3.87
CA GLN A 49 -0.33 -2.25 -4.47
C GLN A 49 -1.69 -2.25 -3.76
N ILE A 50 -2.76 -2.12 -4.54
CA ILE A 50 -4.15 -2.18 -4.06
C ILE A 50 -4.91 -3.31 -4.75
N ALA A 51 -5.90 -3.90 -4.09
CA ALA A 51 -6.73 -4.95 -4.68
C ALA A 51 -8.21 -4.75 -4.39
N GLY A 52 -9.06 -5.18 -5.32
CA GLY A 52 -10.52 -5.03 -5.26
C GLY A 52 -11.19 -5.59 -6.50
N GLU A 53 -12.45 -5.20 -6.73
CA GLU A 53 -13.12 -5.44 -8.01
C GLU A 53 -12.49 -4.58 -9.13
N VAL A 54 -12.54 -5.05 -10.38
CA VAL A 54 -11.86 -4.40 -11.51
C VAL A 54 -12.24 -2.91 -11.62
N ALA A 55 -13.54 -2.60 -11.57
CA ALA A 55 -14.03 -1.23 -11.66
C ALA A 55 -13.60 -0.36 -10.47
N ALA A 56 -13.60 -0.93 -9.26
CA ALA A 56 -13.16 -0.24 -8.04
C ALA A 56 -11.65 0.09 -8.11
N VAL A 57 -10.83 -0.86 -8.57
CA VAL A 57 -9.39 -0.67 -8.74
C VAL A 57 -9.09 0.38 -9.81
N GLN A 58 -9.81 0.38 -10.93
CA GLN A 58 -9.66 1.40 -11.96
C GLN A 58 -9.93 2.80 -11.41
N ALA A 59 -11.08 3.00 -10.78
CA ALA A 59 -11.45 4.29 -10.18
C ALA A 59 -10.45 4.74 -9.09
N ALA A 60 -9.97 3.80 -8.27
CA ALA A 60 -8.98 4.08 -7.25
C ALA A 60 -7.64 4.55 -7.84
N VAL A 61 -7.13 3.88 -8.88
CA VAL A 61 -5.87 4.25 -9.54
C VAL A 61 -5.98 5.63 -10.20
N ASP A 62 -7.08 5.93 -10.90
CA ASP A 62 -7.27 7.23 -11.56
C ASP A 62 -7.29 8.39 -10.55
N ALA A 63 -7.96 8.19 -9.41
CA ALA A 63 -7.96 9.14 -8.29
C ALA A 63 -6.57 9.31 -7.67
N ALA A 64 -5.85 8.19 -7.48
CA ALA A 64 -4.50 8.18 -6.93
C ALA A 64 -3.50 8.96 -7.80
N VAL A 65 -3.54 8.74 -9.13
CA VAL A 65 -2.70 9.43 -10.10
C VAL A 65 -2.96 10.93 -10.05
N THR A 66 -4.24 11.31 -10.07
CA THR A 66 -4.65 12.72 -10.03
C THR A 66 -4.19 13.42 -8.75
N ALA A 67 -4.41 12.81 -7.58
CA ALA A 67 -4.04 13.39 -6.30
C ALA A 67 -2.51 13.38 -6.08
N GLY A 68 -1.84 12.28 -6.42
CA GLY A 68 -0.40 12.13 -6.30
C GLY A 68 0.36 13.16 -7.12
N ASN A 69 -0.05 13.39 -8.37
CA ASN A 69 0.58 14.39 -9.25
C ASN A 69 0.34 15.86 -8.83
N ARG A 70 -0.58 16.12 -7.89
CA ARG A 70 -0.72 17.47 -7.28
C ARG A 70 0.35 17.75 -6.22
N VAL A 71 0.89 16.71 -5.59
CA VAL A 71 1.83 16.82 -4.47
C VAL A 71 3.26 16.45 -4.88
N GLY A 72 3.42 15.54 -5.83
CA GLY A 72 4.71 15.09 -6.33
C GLY A 72 4.58 14.46 -7.69
N VAL A 73 5.26 13.33 -7.91
CA VAL A 73 5.28 12.64 -9.22
C VAL A 73 4.85 11.19 -9.05
N ILE A 74 3.79 10.81 -9.75
CA ILE A 74 3.48 9.41 -10.02
C ILE A 74 4.27 9.01 -11.26
N PHE A 75 5.27 8.17 -11.07
CA PHE A 75 6.18 7.72 -12.11
C PHE A 75 5.50 6.73 -13.05
N SER A 76 4.65 5.85 -12.51
CA SER A 76 3.89 4.86 -13.29
C SER A 76 2.63 4.43 -12.54
N SER A 77 1.61 4.02 -13.28
CA SER A 77 0.39 3.42 -12.74
C SER A 77 -0.17 2.37 -13.68
N HIS A 78 -0.70 1.26 -13.15
CA HIS A 78 -1.29 0.21 -13.98
C HIS A 78 -2.37 -0.58 -13.24
N VAL A 79 -3.32 -1.14 -14.00
CA VAL A 79 -4.38 -2.01 -13.50
C VAL A 79 -4.30 -3.34 -14.22
N ILE A 80 -4.27 -4.43 -13.45
CA ILE A 80 -4.33 -5.81 -13.95
C ILE A 80 -5.67 -6.39 -13.49
N PRO A 81 -6.68 -6.49 -14.38
CA PRO A 81 -8.02 -6.96 -14.00
C PRO A 81 -8.06 -8.38 -13.43
N ARG A 82 -7.20 -9.25 -13.96
CA ARG A 82 -7.12 -10.66 -13.55
C ARG A 82 -5.64 -11.11 -13.54
N PRO A 83 -4.93 -10.88 -12.42
CA PRO A 83 -3.55 -11.33 -12.26
C PRO A 83 -3.44 -12.84 -12.46
N HIS A 84 -2.33 -13.30 -13.04
CA HIS A 84 -2.00 -14.72 -13.06
C HIS A 84 -1.56 -15.17 -11.66
N ASP A 85 -1.77 -16.45 -11.32
CA ASP A 85 -1.47 -16.96 -9.96
C ASP A 85 0.01 -16.77 -9.56
N GLU A 86 0.94 -16.84 -10.52
CA GLU A 86 2.36 -16.54 -10.29
C GLU A 86 2.60 -15.07 -9.90
N VAL A 87 1.83 -14.14 -10.43
CA VAL A 87 1.89 -12.72 -10.05
C VAL A 87 1.40 -12.56 -8.62
N ASP A 88 0.33 -13.25 -8.23
CA ASP A 88 -0.17 -13.20 -6.86
C ASP A 88 0.85 -13.71 -5.84
N ALA A 89 1.60 -14.76 -6.20
CA ALA A 89 2.69 -15.26 -5.36
C ALA A 89 3.75 -14.18 -5.13
N LEU A 90 4.12 -13.39 -6.16
CA LEU A 90 5.02 -12.25 -6.04
C LEU A 90 4.42 -11.15 -5.16
N ILE A 91 3.20 -10.72 -5.45
CA ILE A 91 2.52 -9.63 -4.74
C ILE A 91 2.31 -9.94 -3.25
N SER A 92 2.01 -11.20 -2.92
CA SER A 92 1.85 -11.66 -1.54
C SER A 92 3.12 -11.51 -0.70
N LYS A 93 4.31 -11.50 -1.32
CA LYS A 93 5.57 -11.25 -0.60
C LYS A 93 5.63 -9.82 -0.08
N PHE A 94 5.14 -8.85 -0.84
CA PHE A 94 5.11 -7.43 -0.44
C PHE A 94 4.07 -7.15 0.64
N ALA A 95 2.97 -7.94 0.70
CA ALA A 95 1.97 -7.82 1.75
C ALA A 95 2.50 -8.08 3.16
N LYS A 96 3.64 -8.79 3.29
CA LYS A 96 4.33 -9.00 4.57
C LYS A 96 4.82 -7.70 5.21
N ASN A 97 5.07 -6.66 4.41
CA ASN A 97 5.49 -5.34 4.90
C ASN A 97 4.40 -4.61 5.69
N VAL A 98 3.13 -4.92 5.43
CA VAL A 98 1.98 -4.39 6.18
C VAL A 98 1.78 -5.19 7.47
N LYS A 99 1.79 -6.53 7.37
CA LYS A 99 1.54 -7.44 8.52
C LYS A 99 2.64 -7.42 9.59
N ASN A 100 3.91 -7.34 9.19
CA ASN A 100 5.04 -7.28 10.15
C ASN A 100 5.00 -6.04 11.05
N LYS A 101 4.34 -4.94 10.64
CA LYS A 101 4.14 -3.77 11.50
C LYS A 101 2.92 -3.88 12.42
N VAL A 102 1.86 -4.57 11.99
CA VAL A 102 0.66 -4.79 12.82
C VAL A 102 1.00 -5.74 13.98
N ASN A 103 1.64 -6.88 13.71
CA ASN A 103 2.05 -7.83 14.76
C ASN A 103 3.06 -7.22 15.74
N LYS A 104 3.96 -6.32 15.28
CA LYS A 104 4.93 -5.62 16.14
C LYS A 104 4.30 -4.50 16.98
N LYS A 105 3.14 -3.97 16.58
CA LYS A 105 2.36 -2.98 17.36
C LYS A 105 1.49 -3.66 18.42
N GLU A 106 0.92 -4.81 18.12
CA GLU A 106 0.15 -5.62 19.08
C GLU A 106 1.05 -6.18 20.19
N THR A 107 2.20 -6.78 19.85
CA THR A 107 3.18 -7.23 20.85
C THR A 107 3.73 -6.10 21.74
N LYS A 108 3.90 -4.88 21.21
CA LYS A 108 4.32 -3.71 22.01
C LYS A 108 3.21 -3.13 22.88
N LYS A 109 1.93 -3.32 22.54
CA LYS A 109 0.80 -2.86 23.38
C LYS A 109 0.60 -3.78 24.58
N VAL A 110 0.66 -5.10 24.37
CA VAL A 110 0.55 -6.11 25.44
C VAL A 110 1.66 -5.93 26.47
N ALA A 111 2.92 -5.84 26.02
CA ALA A 111 4.07 -5.62 26.92
C ALA A 111 4.05 -4.28 27.68
N LYS A 112 3.27 -3.27 27.23
CA LYS A 112 3.15 -1.97 27.92
C LYS A 112 1.99 -1.92 28.92
N GLN A 113 1.03 -2.86 28.80
CA GLN A 113 -0.06 -3.03 29.77
C GLN A 113 0.41 -3.86 30.97
N GLU A 114 1.16 -4.94 30.75
CA GLU A 114 1.73 -5.79 31.81
C GLU A 114 2.66 -4.98 32.74
N ASN A 115 3.58 -4.17 32.19
CA ASN A 115 4.46 -3.31 32.99
C ASN A 115 3.74 -2.17 33.75
N LYS A 116 2.50 -1.83 33.40
CA LYS A 116 1.69 -0.83 34.13
C LYS A 116 0.89 -1.43 35.28
N GLU A 117 0.58 -2.73 35.22
CA GLU A 117 -0.09 -3.46 36.29
C GLU A 117 0.90 -3.92 37.37
N GLU A 118 2.15 -4.24 37.01
CA GLU A 118 3.21 -4.54 37.99
C GLU A 118 3.65 -3.30 38.80
N ASN A 119 3.76 -2.12 38.18
CA ASN A 119 4.19 -0.89 38.88
C ASN A 119 3.06 -0.18 39.67
N LYS A 120 1.87 -0.78 39.76
CA LYS A 120 0.73 -0.27 40.56
C LYS A 120 0.41 -1.13 41.80
N LYS A 121 1.15 -2.21 42.02
CA LYS A 121 1.19 -2.97 43.28
C LYS A 121 2.43 -2.57 44.07
#